data_AF-A0A9E2CK78-F1
#
_entry.id   AF-A0A9E2CK78-F1
#
_cell.length_a   1.000
_cell.length_b   1.000
_cell.length_c   1.000
_cell.angle_alpha   90.00
_cell.angle_beta   90.00
_cell.angle_gamma   90.00
#
_symmetry.space_group_name_H-M   'P 1'
#
loop_
_entity.id
_entity.type
_entity.pdbx_description
1 polymer ?
#
loop_
_entity_poly.entity_id
_entity_poly.type
_entity_poly.pdbx_seq_one_letter_code
_entity_poly.pdbx_strand_id
1 'polypeptide(L)'
;MLRYVLFMFVSTAVPLHAGVFSSEFSSFPVDEGWELIQQWCSPETWVAGGWYWQALDFEGCPPPYGDEDDYTRSIEEFNGAMAFFLEFRVQTNGDRSGIPYGSPGGLAMGNFFGVDYTAFISADQIKLFRDVDVPILFIDVEPGMPHTIRVELDNHKPGTYTWYIDGEVVDQGVPKGPFPAYNSMISWVGRASYLPCENRWHYIRFGDLPVDASGDFDSDEDVDLHDFYFVHECLSNGGPNADAGPGCRFADMDSDTDVDLADFAEFQVMFAGH
;
A
#
# COMPACT_ATOMS: atom_id res chain seq x y z
N MET A 1 -13.71 -55.13 26.75
CA MET A 1 -13.40 -54.68 25.37
C MET A 1 -13.81 -53.22 25.27
N LEU A 2 -12.84 -52.30 25.37
CA LEU A 2 -13.07 -50.87 25.23
C LEU A 2 -12.85 -50.53 23.74
N ARG A 3 -13.90 -50.07 23.04
CA ARG A 3 -13.80 -49.63 21.64
C ARG A 3 -13.46 -48.14 21.62
N TYR A 4 -12.25 -47.79 21.20
CA TYR A 4 -11.89 -46.41 20.91
C TYR A 4 -12.44 -46.04 19.53
N VAL A 5 -13.28 -45.01 19.48
CA VAL A 5 -13.74 -44.38 18.24
C VAL A 5 -12.81 -43.22 17.96
N LEU A 6 -11.94 -43.39 16.97
CA LEU A 6 -11.05 -42.34 16.47
C LEU A 6 -11.88 -41.41 15.57
N PHE A 7 -12.20 -40.22 16.05
CA PHE A 7 -12.75 -39.16 15.21
C PHE A 7 -11.59 -38.48 14.48
N MET A 8 -11.46 -38.74 13.18
CA MET A 8 -10.65 -37.88 12.31
C MET A 8 -11.46 -36.63 11.99
N PHE A 9 -11.04 -35.49 12.54
CA PHE A 9 -11.44 -34.19 12.02
C PHE A 9 -10.61 -33.93 10.77
N VAL A 10 -11.20 -34.15 9.60
CA VAL A 10 -10.66 -33.62 8.35
C VAL A 10 -11.05 -32.15 8.34
N SER A 11 -10.15 -31.29 8.83
CA SER A 11 -10.26 -29.86 8.58
C SER A 11 -9.89 -29.66 7.12
N THR A 12 -10.88 -29.44 6.25
CA THR A 12 -10.63 -28.83 4.94
C THR A 12 -10.20 -27.40 5.23
N ALA A 13 -8.89 -27.18 5.39
CA ALA A 13 -8.35 -25.85 5.28
C ALA A 13 -8.67 -25.41 3.85
N VAL A 14 -9.67 -24.54 3.71
CA VAL A 14 -9.81 -23.76 2.48
C VAL A 14 -8.57 -22.87 2.50
N PRO A 15 -7.65 -22.99 1.52
CA PRO A 15 -6.67 -21.93 1.34
C PRO A 15 -7.47 -20.66 1.06
N LEU A 16 -7.56 -19.78 2.05
CA LEU A 16 -7.85 -18.37 1.79
C LEU A 16 -6.53 -17.85 1.22
N HIS A 17 -6.35 -17.91 -0.09
CA HIS A 17 -5.34 -17.09 -0.77
C HIS A 17 -5.97 -15.70 -0.81
N ALA A 18 -5.45 -14.81 0.02
CA ALA A 18 -5.96 -13.47 0.06
C ALA A 18 -5.30 -12.74 -1.12
N GLY A 19 -6.06 -12.52 -2.19
CA GLY A 19 -5.58 -11.79 -3.37
C GLY A 19 -5.26 -10.32 -3.06
N VAL A 20 -4.89 -9.54 -4.06
CA VAL A 20 -4.62 -8.11 -3.91
C VAL A 20 -5.93 -7.34 -3.81
N PHE A 21 -6.02 -6.46 -2.82
CA PHE A 21 -7.03 -5.41 -2.81
C PHE A 21 -6.47 -4.16 -3.50
N SER A 22 -7.26 -3.58 -4.41
CA SER A 22 -6.98 -2.27 -4.98
C SER A 22 -8.13 -1.29 -4.81
N SER A 23 -7.78 -0.07 -4.40
CA SER A 23 -8.61 1.12 -4.43
C SER A 23 -7.99 2.09 -5.43
N GLU A 24 -8.55 2.15 -6.65
CA GLU A 24 -8.08 3.01 -7.75
C GLU A 24 -8.78 4.38 -7.76
N PHE A 25 -9.58 4.67 -6.73
CA PHE A 25 -10.32 5.92 -6.56
C PHE A 25 -11.09 6.36 -7.81
N SER A 26 -11.73 5.38 -8.45
CA SER A 26 -12.74 5.62 -9.49
C SER A 26 -14.08 6.02 -8.87
N SER A 27 -14.24 5.81 -7.57
CA SER A 27 -15.37 6.18 -6.72
C SER A 27 -14.90 6.68 -5.34
N PHE A 28 -15.83 7.03 -4.45
CA PHE A 28 -15.46 7.46 -3.11
C PHE A 28 -14.93 6.28 -2.29
N PRO A 29 -14.02 6.50 -1.32
CA PRO A 29 -13.42 5.42 -0.53
C PRO A 29 -14.45 4.46 0.09
N VAL A 30 -15.57 4.97 0.58
CA VAL A 30 -16.63 4.15 1.18
C VAL A 30 -17.25 3.18 0.18
N ASP A 31 -17.35 3.59 -1.10
CA ASP A 31 -17.86 2.74 -2.17
C ASP A 31 -16.85 1.67 -2.60
N GLU A 32 -15.55 1.88 -2.32
CA GLU A 32 -14.46 0.92 -2.55
C GLU A 32 -14.18 0.02 -1.33
N GLY A 33 -15.01 0.12 -0.29
CA GLY A 33 -14.97 -0.74 0.89
C GLY A 33 -14.06 -0.22 2.02
N TRP A 34 -13.76 1.07 2.05
CA TRP A 34 -13.18 1.72 3.21
C TRP A 34 -14.25 2.11 4.23
N GLU A 35 -13.93 2.05 5.52
CA GLU A 35 -14.76 2.55 6.61
C GLU A 35 -14.34 3.97 6.97
N LEU A 36 -15.26 4.93 6.91
CA LEU A 36 -15.01 6.29 7.41
C LEU A 36 -14.97 6.27 8.94
N ILE A 37 -13.78 6.49 9.51
CA ILE A 37 -13.58 6.53 10.97
C ILE A 37 -13.90 7.90 11.52
N GLN A 38 -13.41 8.94 10.85
CA GLN A 38 -13.51 10.29 11.36
C GLN A 38 -13.56 11.29 10.21
N GLN A 39 -14.51 12.21 10.30
CA GLN A 39 -14.56 13.38 9.44
C GLN A 39 -14.82 14.61 10.31
N TRP A 40 -13.86 15.54 10.37
CA TRP A 40 -13.98 16.78 11.13
C TRP A 40 -14.12 17.96 10.18
N CYS A 41 -15.12 18.79 10.48
CA CYS A 41 -15.42 20.02 9.74
C CYS A 41 -15.77 19.83 8.24
N SER A 42 -15.94 18.57 7.81
CA SER A 42 -16.49 18.17 6.52
C SER A 42 -15.69 18.75 5.34
N PRO A 43 -14.43 18.32 5.17
CA PRO A 43 -13.59 18.81 4.09
C PRO A 43 -14.25 18.58 2.72
N GLU A 44 -13.93 19.45 1.77
CA GLU A 44 -14.43 19.29 0.41
C GLU A 44 -13.70 18.11 -0.25
N THR A 45 -14.47 17.13 -0.71
CA THR A 45 -13.93 15.91 -1.32
C THR A 45 -14.61 15.62 -2.64
N TRP A 46 -13.85 15.11 -3.61
CA TRP A 46 -14.37 14.75 -4.92
C TRP A 46 -13.46 13.74 -5.62
N VAL A 47 -14.01 13.05 -6.62
CA VAL A 47 -13.24 12.17 -7.52
C VAL A 47 -13.12 12.83 -8.89
N ALA A 48 -11.90 12.99 -9.38
CA ALA A 48 -11.66 13.53 -10.72
C ALA A 48 -10.39 12.96 -11.34
N GLY A 49 -10.53 12.37 -12.53
CA GLY A 49 -9.41 11.88 -13.33
C GLY A 49 -8.68 10.67 -12.74
N GLY A 50 -9.37 9.82 -11.99
CA GLY A 50 -8.75 8.69 -11.25
C GLY A 50 -8.05 9.12 -9.96
N TRP A 51 -8.39 10.29 -9.42
CA TRP A 51 -7.86 10.77 -8.15
C TRP A 51 -9.00 11.08 -7.19
N TYR A 52 -8.86 10.64 -5.95
CA TYR A 52 -9.65 11.12 -4.82
C TYR A 52 -8.99 12.34 -4.20
N TRP A 53 -9.72 13.45 -4.13
CA TRP A 53 -9.23 14.74 -3.65
C TRP A 53 -9.81 15.07 -2.28
N GLN A 54 -9.00 15.70 -1.45
CA GLN A 54 -9.37 16.23 -0.14
C GLN A 54 -8.82 17.65 -0.02
N ALA A 55 -9.69 18.66 -0.04
CA ALA A 55 -9.33 20.03 0.30
C ALA A 55 -9.66 20.28 1.79
N LEU A 56 -8.61 20.49 2.58
CA LEU A 56 -8.65 20.55 4.03
C LEU A 56 -8.35 21.98 4.49
N ASP A 57 -9.31 22.61 5.16
CA ASP A 57 -9.21 23.98 5.67
C ASP A 57 -8.90 24.01 7.17
N PHE A 58 -7.76 24.61 7.53
CA PHE A 58 -7.44 24.85 8.94
C PHE A 58 -8.24 26.01 9.55
N GLU A 59 -8.57 27.05 8.77
CA GLU A 59 -9.24 28.25 9.28
C GLU A 59 -10.74 28.03 9.48
N GLY A 60 -11.35 27.21 8.63
CA GLY A 60 -12.76 26.81 8.71
C GLY A 60 -13.10 25.99 9.96
N CYS A 61 -12.10 25.33 10.56
CA CYS A 61 -12.28 24.42 11.69
C CYS A 61 -11.56 24.90 12.96
N PRO A 62 -12.27 25.32 14.02
CA PRO A 62 -11.63 25.82 15.22
C PRO A 62 -10.74 24.75 15.88
N PRO A 63 -9.60 25.13 16.50
CA PRO A 63 -8.68 24.22 17.18
C PRO A 63 -9.40 23.22 18.13
N PRO A 64 -8.91 21.98 18.26
CA PRO A 64 -7.47 21.68 18.24
C PRO A 64 -6.91 21.09 16.94
N TYR A 65 -7.74 20.61 16.01
CA TYR A 65 -7.26 19.61 15.04
C TYR A 65 -7.44 19.94 13.55
N GLY A 66 -8.07 21.08 13.20
CA GLY A 66 -8.32 21.45 11.80
C GLY A 66 -9.26 20.47 11.08
N ASP A 67 -9.42 20.63 9.77
CA ASP A 67 -10.12 19.66 8.93
C ASP A 67 -9.41 18.31 8.91
N GLU A 68 -10.19 17.23 8.93
CA GLU A 68 -9.70 15.86 8.91
C GLU A 68 -10.67 14.93 8.21
N ASP A 69 -10.13 13.95 7.51
CA ASP A 69 -10.86 12.88 6.82
C ASP A 69 -10.04 11.59 6.86
N ASP A 70 -10.51 10.64 7.67
CA ASP A 70 -9.80 9.41 8.09
C ASP A 70 -10.61 8.16 7.75
N TYR A 71 -9.97 7.22 7.06
CA TYR A 71 -10.53 5.97 6.62
C TYR A 71 -9.72 4.80 7.15
N THR A 72 -10.40 3.69 7.43
CA THR A 72 -9.74 2.43 7.80
C THR A 72 -10.28 1.27 6.99
N ARG A 73 -9.51 0.19 6.97
CA ARG A 73 -9.94 -1.12 6.47
C ARG A 73 -9.28 -2.22 7.29
N SER A 74 -10.09 -3.17 7.72
CA SER A 74 -9.58 -4.44 8.24
C SER A 74 -8.88 -5.20 7.12
N ILE A 75 -7.74 -5.80 7.45
CA ILE A 75 -7.00 -6.70 6.55
C ILE A 75 -6.75 -8.04 7.25
N GLU A 76 -7.68 -8.45 8.13
CA GLU A 76 -7.57 -9.68 8.90
C GLU A 76 -7.50 -10.93 8.04
N GLU A 77 -8.04 -10.89 6.82
CA GLU A 77 -7.94 -11.94 5.81
C GLU A 77 -6.50 -12.24 5.39
N PHE A 78 -5.57 -11.29 5.57
CA PHE A 78 -4.13 -11.45 5.28
C PHE A 78 -3.31 -11.86 6.51
N ASN A 79 -3.94 -12.08 7.67
CA ASN A 79 -3.21 -12.45 8.89
C ASN A 79 -2.43 -13.75 8.69
N GLY A 80 -1.10 -13.68 8.83
CA GLY A 80 -0.20 -14.82 8.63
C GLY A 80 0.30 -14.98 7.19
N ALA A 81 0.08 -14.01 6.31
CA ALA A 81 0.70 -13.97 4.99
C ALA A 81 2.23 -14.10 5.11
N MET A 82 2.85 -14.91 4.25
CA MET A 82 4.30 -15.12 4.25
C MET A 82 5.05 -13.99 3.56
N ALA A 83 4.42 -13.32 2.61
CA ALA A 83 4.90 -12.10 2.02
C ALA A 83 3.70 -11.16 1.80
N PHE A 84 3.87 -9.88 2.06
CA PHE A 84 2.80 -8.89 2.00
C PHE A 84 3.36 -7.57 1.48
N PHE A 85 2.54 -6.80 0.77
CA PHE A 85 2.90 -5.44 0.40
C PHE A 85 1.77 -4.46 0.67
N LEU A 86 2.17 -3.20 0.78
CA LEU A 86 1.30 -2.04 0.73
C LEU A 86 1.96 -1.02 -0.19
N GLU A 87 1.20 -0.51 -1.14
CA GLU A 87 1.61 0.51 -2.07
C GLU A 87 0.53 1.57 -2.20
N PHE A 88 0.92 2.83 -2.27
CA PHE A 88 -0.01 3.91 -2.52
C PHE A 88 0.67 5.05 -3.26
N ARG A 89 -0.12 5.76 -4.06
CA ARG A 89 0.34 6.94 -4.79
C ARG A 89 -0.44 8.17 -4.35
N VAL A 90 0.29 9.15 -3.84
CA VAL A 90 -0.29 10.35 -3.23
C VAL A 90 0.46 11.61 -3.66
N GLN A 91 -0.26 12.71 -3.71
CA GLN A 91 0.31 14.05 -3.79
C GLN A 91 -0.34 14.95 -2.76
N THR A 92 0.47 15.83 -2.18
CA THR A 92 -0.02 16.85 -1.26
C THR A 92 0.72 18.16 -1.48
N ASN A 93 0.06 19.28 -1.19
CA ASN A 93 0.68 20.60 -1.11
C ASN A 93 0.91 21.07 0.33
N GLY A 94 0.60 20.24 1.33
CA GLY A 94 0.66 20.68 2.72
C GLY A 94 2.08 20.78 3.26
N ASP A 95 2.25 21.71 4.20
CA ASP A 95 3.56 22.08 4.74
C ASP A 95 4.15 20.99 5.65
N ARG A 96 5.48 20.79 5.59
CA ARG A 96 6.19 19.80 6.42
C ARG A 96 6.06 20.04 7.93
N SER A 97 5.66 21.23 8.38
CA SER A 97 5.31 21.48 9.78
C SER A 97 4.15 20.63 10.30
N GLY A 98 3.33 20.05 9.41
CA GLY A 98 2.27 19.10 9.76
C GLY A 98 2.77 17.71 10.17
N ILE A 99 3.94 17.28 9.69
CA ILE A 99 4.45 15.90 9.87
C ILE A 99 4.46 15.42 11.33
N PRO A 100 4.86 16.22 12.34
CA PRO A 100 4.82 15.80 13.74
C PRO A 100 3.43 15.44 14.26
N TYR A 101 2.37 15.87 13.58
CA TYR A 101 0.95 15.68 13.95
C TYR A 101 0.19 14.75 12.99
N GLY A 102 0.92 14.10 12.09
CA GLY A 102 0.36 13.18 11.10
C GLY A 102 -0.37 13.85 9.94
N SER A 103 0.00 15.09 9.60
CA SER A 103 -0.48 15.85 8.45
C SER A 103 0.66 16.18 7.49
N PRO A 104 0.37 16.63 6.24
CA PRO A 104 -0.95 16.74 5.61
C PRO A 104 -1.59 15.42 5.18
N GLY A 105 -0.80 14.43 4.76
CA GLY A 105 -1.27 13.08 4.45
C GLY A 105 -0.60 12.04 5.32
N GLY A 106 -1.34 11.00 5.72
CA GLY A 106 -0.78 9.87 6.46
C GLY A 106 -1.38 8.57 5.98
N LEU A 107 -0.57 7.53 5.93
CA LEU A 107 -1.04 6.16 5.75
C LEU A 107 -0.27 5.26 6.71
N ALA A 108 -1.01 4.43 7.44
CA ALA A 108 -0.49 3.50 8.42
C ALA A 108 -1.04 2.10 8.17
N MET A 109 -0.20 1.10 8.34
CA MET A 109 -0.63 -0.29 8.48
C MET A 109 -0.06 -0.84 9.77
N GLY A 110 -0.92 -1.44 10.57
CA GLY A 110 -0.51 -1.89 11.89
C GLY A 110 -1.46 -2.88 12.51
N ASN A 111 -1.01 -3.44 13.63
CA ASN A 111 -1.78 -4.36 14.44
C ASN A 111 -1.76 -3.93 15.91
N PHE A 112 -2.65 -4.50 16.71
CA PHE A 112 -2.74 -4.18 18.14
C PHE A 112 -1.49 -4.58 18.96
N PHE A 113 -0.54 -5.31 18.35
CA PHE A 113 0.68 -5.79 19.01
C PHE A 113 1.92 -4.93 18.73
N GLY A 114 1.73 -3.74 18.14
CA GLY A 114 2.77 -2.72 18.06
C GLY A 114 3.68 -2.81 16.84
N VAL A 115 3.37 -3.67 15.86
CA VAL A 115 3.95 -3.51 14.52
C VAL A 115 3.16 -2.43 13.81
N ASP A 116 3.85 -1.37 13.42
CA ASP A 116 3.25 -0.18 12.80
C ASP A 116 4.20 0.38 11.74
N TYR A 117 3.77 0.30 10.49
CA TYR A 117 4.40 0.90 9.34
C TYR A 117 3.59 2.12 8.94
N THR A 118 4.12 3.30 9.21
CA THR A 118 3.46 4.56 8.94
C THR A 118 4.33 5.44 8.05
N ALA A 119 3.71 6.02 7.03
CA ALA A 119 4.25 7.08 6.20
C ALA A 119 3.43 8.36 6.40
N PHE A 120 4.07 9.44 6.82
CA PHE A 120 3.48 10.79 6.79
C PHE A 120 4.10 11.58 5.65
N ILE A 121 3.27 12.18 4.83
CA ILE A 121 3.66 12.81 3.57
C ILE A 121 3.31 14.29 3.67
N SER A 122 4.28 15.13 3.34
CA SER A 122 4.12 16.57 3.11
C SER A 122 4.53 16.91 1.68
N ALA A 123 4.40 18.18 1.29
CA ALA A 123 4.74 18.63 -0.05
C ALA A 123 6.17 18.26 -0.45
N ASP A 124 7.12 18.24 0.50
CA ASP A 124 8.54 18.17 0.21
C ASP A 124 9.32 17.22 1.13
N GLN A 125 8.62 16.42 1.92
CA GLN A 125 9.22 15.44 2.83
C GLN A 125 8.25 14.31 3.18
N ILE A 126 8.80 13.09 3.28
CA ILE A 126 8.14 11.89 3.79
C ILE A 126 8.81 11.46 5.10
N LYS A 127 8.03 11.20 6.14
CA LYS A 127 8.46 10.62 7.41
C LYS A 127 8.04 9.15 7.48
N LEU A 128 9.00 8.24 7.63
CA LEU A 128 8.75 6.81 7.79
C LEU A 128 8.96 6.36 9.24
N PHE A 129 7.96 5.69 9.78
CA PHE A 129 7.96 5.03 11.09
C PHE A 129 7.69 3.54 10.88
N ARG A 130 8.54 2.68 11.45
CA ARG A 130 8.46 1.21 11.26
C ARG A 130 8.29 0.46 12.58
N ASP A 131 8.74 1.08 13.67
CA ASP A 131 8.62 0.60 15.05
C ASP A 131 9.10 1.71 16.00
N VAL A 132 8.64 1.69 17.25
CA VAL A 132 9.09 2.62 18.31
C VAL A 132 10.59 2.51 18.64
N ASP A 133 11.19 1.35 18.40
CA ASP A 133 12.58 1.05 18.70
C ASP A 133 13.55 1.38 17.55
N VAL A 134 13.06 1.75 16.37
CA VAL A 134 13.91 2.12 15.24
C VAL A 134 13.90 3.64 15.00
N PRO A 135 15.03 4.23 14.53
CA PRO A 135 15.06 5.65 14.22
C PRO A 135 14.02 6.03 13.17
N ILE A 136 13.26 7.09 13.41
CA ILE A 136 12.38 7.71 12.42
C ILE A 136 13.22 8.21 11.25
N LEU A 137 12.78 7.95 10.02
CA LEU A 137 13.43 8.46 8.81
C LEU A 137 12.67 9.64 8.26
N PHE A 138 13.42 10.60 7.71
CA PHE A 138 12.89 11.75 6.98
C PHE A 138 13.58 11.77 5.62
N ILE A 139 12.80 11.68 4.56
CA ILE A 139 13.25 11.64 3.17
C ILE A 139 12.69 12.88 2.48
N ASP A 140 13.55 13.75 1.96
CA ASP A 140 13.09 14.89 1.16
C ASP A 140 12.64 14.40 -0.23
N VAL A 141 11.55 14.98 -0.75
CA VAL A 141 10.95 14.62 -2.04
C VAL A 141 10.65 15.87 -2.88
N GLU A 142 10.44 15.70 -4.19
CA GLU A 142 10.22 16.83 -5.11
C GLU A 142 8.82 17.45 -4.93
N PRO A 143 8.72 18.75 -4.60
CA PRO A 143 7.43 19.37 -4.35
C PRO A 143 6.51 19.44 -5.57
N GLY A 144 5.22 19.20 -5.33
CA GLY A 144 4.20 19.31 -6.38
C GLY A 144 4.17 18.14 -7.36
N MET A 145 4.92 17.07 -7.08
CA MET A 145 4.88 15.81 -7.80
C MET A 145 4.10 14.76 -7.01
N PRO A 146 3.42 13.82 -7.68
CA PRO A 146 2.89 12.64 -7.02
C PRO A 146 4.00 11.63 -6.76
N HIS A 147 4.01 11.06 -5.56
CA HIS A 147 4.97 10.05 -5.12
C HIS A 147 4.30 8.70 -4.93
N THR A 148 4.99 7.64 -5.34
CA THR A 148 4.60 6.25 -5.06
C THR A 148 5.41 5.75 -3.88
N ILE A 149 4.73 5.32 -2.82
CA ILE A 149 5.35 4.79 -1.62
C ILE A 149 4.94 3.32 -1.50
N ARG A 150 5.93 2.46 -1.32
CA ARG A 150 5.72 1.02 -1.21
C ARG A 150 6.48 0.47 0.00
N VAL A 151 5.89 -0.49 0.68
CA VAL A 151 6.55 -1.30 1.68
C VAL A 151 6.26 -2.76 1.39
N GLU A 152 7.33 -3.55 1.29
CA GLU A 152 7.27 -5.00 1.13
C GLU A 152 7.74 -5.67 2.42
N LEU A 153 7.03 -6.70 2.82
CA LEU A 153 7.29 -7.50 3.99
C LEU A 153 7.49 -8.95 3.58
N ASP A 154 8.64 -9.51 3.92
CA ASP A 154 8.89 -10.94 3.83
C ASP A 154 8.90 -11.50 5.25
N ASN A 155 7.93 -12.33 5.61
CA ASN A 155 7.83 -12.97 6.92
C ASN A 155 8.62 -14.30 7.02
N HIS A 156 9.34 -14.71 5.98
CA HIS A 156 10.26 -15.85 6.06
C HIS A 156 11.42 -15.53 7.01
N LYS A 157 11.62 -16.39 8.02
CA LYS A 157 12.61 -16.15 9.09
C LYS A 157 14.01 -15.87 8.50
N PRO A 158 14.66 -14.74 8.86
CA PRO A 158 14.40 -13.89 10.04
C PRO A 158 13.31 -12.82 9.91
N GLY A 159 12.64 -12.71 8.77
CA GLY A 159 11.73 -11.64 8.42
C GLY A 159 12.49 -10.42 7.89
N THR A 160 12.00 -9.78 6.85
CA THR A 160 12.55 -8.51 6.33
C THR A 160 11.44 -7.55 5.95
N TYR A 161 11.77 -6.26 5.95
CA TYR A 161 10.98 -5.23 5.30
C TYR A 161 11.87 -4.40 4.38
N THR A 162 11.27 -3.86 3.32
CA THR A 162 11.92 -2.89 2.44
C THR A 162 10.94 -1.77 2.11
N TRP A 163 11.39 -0.52 2.23
CA TRP A 163 10.65 0.66 1.83
C TRP A 163 11.19 1.22 0.52
N TYR A 164 10.26 1.63 -0.33
CA TYR A 164 10.54 2.29 -1.59
C TYR A 164 9.80 3.62 -1.67
N ILE A 165 10.46 4.61 -2.25
CA ILE A 165 9.86 5.87 -2.67
C ILE A 165 10.23 6.06 -4.14
N ASP A 166 9.22 6.16 -5.01
CA ASP A 166 9.37 6.31 -6.45
C ASP A 166 10.26 5.22 -7.09
N GLY A 167 10.11 3.98 -6.62
CA GLY A 167 10.88 2.82 -7.08
C GLY A 167 12.27 2.65 -6.44
N GLU A 168 12.76 3.66 -5.70
CA GLU A 168 14.09 3.62 -5.08
C GLU A 168 14.03 3.07 -3.65
N VAL A 169 14.96 2.18 -3.30
CA VAL A 169 15.09 1.66 -1.92
C VAL A 169 15.54 2.79 -0.98
N VAL A 170 14.70 3.13 -0.01
CA VAL A 170 15.02 4.18 0.99
C VAL A 170 15.30 3.63 2.38
N ASP A 171 14.79 2.44 2.72
CA ASP A 171 15.09 1.75 3.97
C ASP A 171 14.89 0.24 3.83
N GLN A 172 15.62 -0.53 4.63
CA GLN A 172 15.43 -1.98 4.72
C GLN A 172 15.87 -2.48 6.09
N GLY A 173 15.23 -3.53 6.59
CA GLY A 173 15.60 -4.07 7.89
C GLY A 173 14.86 -5.35 8.26
N VAL A 174 14.98 -5.69 9.55
CA VAL A 174 14.26 -6.83 10.15
C VAL A 174 13.12 -6.27 10.97
N PRO A 175 11.87 -6.72 10.74
CA PRO A 175 10.71 -6.23 11.49
C PRO A 175 10.76 -6.72 12.94
N LYS A 176 10.14 -5.99 13.87
CA LYS A 176 10.06 -6.42 15.28
C LYS A 176 9.08 -7.57 15.51
N GLY A 177 8.14 -7.75 14.59
CA GLY A 177 7.19 -8.85 14.59
C GLY A 177 6.65 -9.10 13.18
N PRO A 178 5.98 -10.24 12.96
CA PRO A 178 5.34 -10.52 11.69
C PRO A 178 4.17 -9.55 11.47
N PHE A 179 3.94 -9.20 10.20
CA PHE A 179 2.77 -8.46 9.76
C PHE A 179 2.38 -8.90 8.34
N PRO A 180 1.09 -9.08 8.02
CA PRO A 180 -0.07 -8.98 8.92
C PRO A 180 -0.15 -10.15 9.92
N ALA A 181 -0.69 -9.94 11.12
CA ALA A 181 -0.71 -10.96 12.18
C ALA A 181 -2.04 -11.12 12.94
N TYR A 182 -2.54 -10.08 13.61
CA TYR A 182 -3.78 -10.16 14.41
C TYR A 182 -4.44 -8.79 14.48
N ASN A 183 -5.74 -8.71 14.16
CA ASN A 183 -6.47 -7.44 14.08
C ASN A 183 -5.69 -6.40 13.26
N SER A 184 -5.14 -6.86 12.13
CA SER A 184 -4.35 -6.02 11.24
C SER A 184 -5.29 -5.11 10.47
N MET A 185 -4.91 -3.84 10.35
CA MET A 185 -5.69 -2.84 9.64
C MET A 185 -4.77 -1.89 8.86
N ILE A 186 -5.35 -1.23 7.87
CA ILE A 186 -4.75 -0.10 7.16
C ILE A 186 -5.63 1.11 7.42
N SER A 187 -5.03 2.24 7.78
CA SER A 187 -5.72 3.51 7.88
C SER A 187 -5.00 4.59 7.08
N TRP A 188 -5.73 5.54 6.54
CA TRP A 188 -5.16 6.70 5.89
C TRP A 188 -5.99 7.94 6.15
N VAL A 189 -5.29 9.07 6.20
CA VAL A 189 -5.85 10.33 6.68
C VAL A 189 -5.36 11.49 5.84
N GLY A 190 -6.27 12.42 5.56
CA GLY A 190 -5.95 13.79 5.22
C GLY A 190 -6.24 14.70 6.41
N ARG A 191 -5.30 15.56 6.79
CA ARG A 191 -5.48 16.48 7.93
C ARG A 191 -4.79 17.83 7.69
N ALA A 192 -5.46 18.94 8.02
CA ALA A 192 -4.86 20.28 8.02
C ALA A 192 -4.58 20.76 9.46
N SER A 193 -3.46 20.36 10.08
CA SER A 193 -3.19 20.70 11.50
C SER A 193 -2.68 22.13 11.75
N TYR A 194 -2.14 22.80 10.72
CA TYR A 194 -1.50 24.12 10.85
C TYR A 194 -1.84 25.08 9.72
N LEU A 195 -1.81 24.56 8.49
CA LEU A 195 -2.08 25.31 7.28
C LEU A 195 -3.07 24.50 6.45
N PRO A 196 -3.93 25.17 5.67
CA PRO A 196 -4.75 24.50 4.68
C PRO A 196 -3.87 23.66 3.75
N CYS A 197 -4.39 22.53 3.31
CA CYS A 197 -3.72 21.68 2.35
C CYS A 197 -4.73 20.96 1.46
N GLU A 198 -4.22 20.46 0.35
CA GLU A 198 -4.93 19.61 -0.58
C GLU A 198 -4.14 18.33 -0.73
N ASN A 199 -4.80 17.21 -0.47
CA ASN A 199 -4.30 15.88 -0.76
C ASN A 199 -5.04 15.32 -1.96
N ARG A 200 -4.34 14.55 -2.77
CA ARG A 200 -4.94 13.71 -3.80
C ARG A 200 -4.31 12.34 -3.82
N TRP A 201 -5.16 11.32 -3.82
CA TRP A 201 -4.80 9.92 -3.78
C TRP A 201 -5.16 9.29 -5.12
N HIS A 202 -4.20 8.63 -5.77
CA HIS A 202 -4.42 7.97 -7.05
C HIS A 202 -4.87 6.53 -6.82
N TYR A 203 -4.12 5.79 -6.00
CA TYR A 203 -4.49 4.46 -5.58
C TYR A 203 -3.93 4.09 -4.21
N ILE A 204 -4.53 3.07 -3.60
CA ILE A 204 -3.99 2.28 -2.48
C ILE A 204 -4.17 0.80 -2.83
N ARG A 205 -3.07 0.05 -2.84
CA ARG A 205 -3.00 -1.39 -3.14
C ARG A 205 -2.32 -2.13 -2.01
N PHE A 206 -2.82 -3.30 -1.67
CA PHE A 206 -2.17 -4.16 -0.69
C PHE A 206 -2.62 -5.60 -0.86
N GLY A 207 -1.77 -6.53 -0.44
CA GLY A 207 -2.12 -7.93 -0.42
C GLY A 207 -0.91 -8.84 -0.37
N ASP A 208 -1.10 -10.09 -0.78
CA ASP A 208 -0.01 -11.04 -0.95
C ASP A 208 1.00 -10.49 -1.97
N LEU A 209 2.29 -10.62 -1.69
CA LEU A 209 3.33 -10.24 -2.65
C LEU A 209 3.29 -11.24 -3.82
N PRO A 210 3.07 -10.79 -5.07
CA PRO A 210 2.98 -11.70 -6.21
C PRO A 210 4.28 -12.47 -6.39
N VAL A 211 4.15 -13.71 -6.86
CA VAL A 211 5.32 -14.53 -7.19
C VAL A 211 5.99 -13.95 -8.43
N ASP A 212 7.33 -13.89 -8.42
CA ASP A 212 8.09 -13.43 -9.57
C ASP A 212 7.67 -14.16 -10.86
N ALA A 213 7.40 -13.40 -11.92
CA ALA A 213 6.95 -13.89 -13.22
C ALA A 213 5.65 -14.71 -13.19
N SER A 214 4.75 -14.53 -12.22
CA SER A 214 3.46 -15.23 -12.18
C SER A 214 2.56 -14.88 -13.36
N GLY A 215 2.60 -13.63 -13.83
CA GLY A 215 1.59 -13.06 -14.73
C GLY A 215 0.30 -12.63 -14.01
N ASP A 216 -0.01 -13.29 -12.88
CA ASP A 216 -1.10 -12.97 -11.95
C ASP A 216 -0.56 -12.04 -10.85
N PHE A 217 -0.67 -10.73 -11.08
CA PHE A 217 -0.10 -9.67 -10.26
C PHE A 217 -1.09 -9.06 -9.28
N ASP A 218 -2.40 -9.23 -9.50
CA ASP A 218 -3.41 -8.95 -8.48
C ASP A 218 -3.84 -10.19 -7.68
N SER A 219 -3.22 -11.34 -7.92
CA SER A 219 -3.39 -12.57 -7.14
C SER A 219 -4.85 -13.04 -7.08
N ASP A 220 -5.59 -12.86 -8.18
CA ASP A 220 -6.99 -13.29 -8.31
C ASP A 220 -7.17 -14.66 -8.98
N GLU A 221 -6.04 -15.35 -9.25
CA GLU A 221 -5.91 -16.67 -9.88
C GLU A 221 -6.11 -16.67 -11.40
N ASP A 222 -6.14 -15.52 -12.08
CA ASP A 222 -6.06 -15.45 -13.53
C ASP A 222 -4.99 -14.46 -14.06
N VAL A 223 -4.96 -14.26 -15.38
CA VAL A 223 -3.99 -13.40 -16.06
C VAL A 223 -4.75 -12.62 -17.12
N ASP A 224 -5.07 -11.37 -16.81
CA ASP A 224 -6.01 -10.56 -17.57
C ASP A 224 -5.57 -9.08 -17.75
N LEU A 225 -6.52 -8.17 -18.01
CA LEU A 225 -6.23 -6.75 -18.19
C LEU A 225 -5.94 -6.00 -16.88
N HIS A 226 -6.38 -6.51 -15.73
CA HIS A 226 -6.04 -5.98 -14.41
C HIS A 226 -4.56 -6.25 -14.13
N ASP A 227 -4.05 -7.45 -14.43
CA ASP A 227 -2.60 -7.73 -14.32
C ASP A 227 -1.76 -6.89 -15.27
N PHE A 228 -2.27 -6.68 -16.50
CA PHE A 228 -1.57 -5.85 -17.48
C PHE A 228 -1.35 -4.43 -16.97
N TYR A 229 -2.19 -3.92 -16.07
CA TYR A 229 -1.99 -2.60 -15.48
C TYR A 229 -0.60 -2.52 -14.79
N PHE A 230 -0.21 -3.56 -14.05
CA PHE A 230 1.08 -3.61 -13.35
C PHE A 230 2.24 -3.70 -14.35
N VAL A 231 2.11 -4.55 -15.39
CA VAL A 231 3.10 -4.63 -16.48
C VAL A 231 3.27 -3.27 -17.16
N HIS A 232 2.17 -2.61 -17.50
CA HIS A 232 2.19 -1.30 -18.14
C HIS A 232 2.86 -0.23 -17.27
N GLU A 233 2.61 -0.24 -15.96
CA GLU A 233 3.27 0.66 -15.01
C GLU A 233 4.79 0.43 -14.99
N CYS A 234 5.23 -0.83 -14.96
CA CYS A 234 6.65 -1.19 -14.99
C CYS A 234 7.32 -0.86 -16.33
N LEU A 235 6.68 -1.16 -17.45
CA LEU A 235 7.16 -0.78 -18.79
C LEU A 235 7.29 0.73 -18.97
N SER A 236 6.42 1.51 -18.32
CA SER A 236 6.43 2.97 -18.44
C SER A 236 7.62 3.60 -17.71
N ASN A 237 8.13 2.94 -16.68
CA ASN A 237 9.24 3.43 -15.85
C ASN A 237 10.56 2.68 -16.11
N GLY A 238 10.51 1.52 -16.76
CA GLY A 238 11.65 0.65 -17.09
C GLY A 238 12.05 0.69 -18.57
N GLY A 239 12.59 -0.43 -19.05
CA GLY A 239 12.99 -0.63 -20.44
C GLY A 239 14.26 -1.48 -20.58
N PRO A 240 14.68 -1.78 -21.83
CA PRO A 240 15.78 -2.71 -22.08
C PRO A 240 17.08 -2.25 -21.43
N ASN A 241 17.73 -3.15 -20.69
CA ASN A 241 18.94 -2.99 -19.89
C ASN A 241 18.81 -2.06 -18.66
N ALA A 242 17.59 -1.71 -18.24
CA ALA A 242 17.36 -1.00 -16.98
C ALA A 242 16.91 -1.99 -15.92
N ASP A 243 17.60 -2.06 -14.76
CA ASP A 243 17.15 -2.91 -13.65
C ASP A 243 15.66 -2.61 -13.40
N ALA A 244 14.82 -3.65 -13.43
CA ALA A 244 13.38 -3.55 -13.22
C ALA A 244 13.06 -2.69 -11.99
N GLY A 245 13.96 -2.73 -11.01
CA GLY A 245 13.80 -2.04 -9.76
C GLY A 245 12.80 -2.78 -8.88
N PRO A 246 12.89 -2.57 -7.56
CA PRO A 246 11.90 -3.12 -6.65
C PRO A 246 10.48 -2.63 -6.96
N GLY A 247 9.47 -3.48 -6.70
CA GLY A 247 8.09 -3.22 -7.10
C GLY A 247 7.80 -3.46 -8.59
N CYS A 248 8.81 -3.76 -9.40
CA CYS A 248 8.64 -4.19 -10.80
C CYS A 248 9.36 -5.50 -11.14
N ARG A 249 10.17 -6.05 -10.23
CA ARG A 249 10.81 -7.36 -10.42
C ARG A 249 9.83 -8.50 -10.63
N PHE A 250 8.63 -8.42 -10.08
CA PHE A 250 7.62 -9.45 -10.33
C PHE A 250 7.17 -9.47 -11.79
N ALA A 251 7.31 -8.33 -12.50
CA ALA A 251 6.97 -8.16 -13.91
C ALA A 251 8.15 -8.44 -14.86
N ASP A 252 9.32 -8.84 -14.34
CA ASP A 252 10.45 -9.41 -15.11
C ASP A 252 10.13 -10.90 -15.36
N MET A 253 9.50 -11.17 -16.49
CA MET A 253 8.88 -12.45 -16.83
C MET A 253 9.85 -13.38 -17.56
N ASP A 254 10.89 -12.84 -18.20
CA ASP A 254 11.93 -13.65 -18.84
C ASP A 254 13.20 -13.82 -17.97
N SER A 255 13.21 -13.20 -16.79
CA SER A 255 14.27 -13.25 -15.78
C SER A 255 15.61 -12.66 -16.26
N ASP A 256 15.57 -11.66 -17.13
CA ASP A 256 16.75 -10.97 -17.65
C ASP A 256 17.14 -9.70 -16.88
N THR A 257 16.44 -9.41 -15.78
CA THR A 257 16.61 -8.31 -14.81
C THR A 257 16.04 -6.96 -15.23
N ASP A 258 15.41 -6.84 -16.39
CA ASP A 258 14.67 -5.65 -16.80
C ASP A 258 13.17 -5.91 -16.98
N VAL A 259 12.41 -4.86 -17.31
CA VAL A 259 11.00 -4.99 -17.72
C VAL A 259 10.84 -4.27 -19.04
N ASP A 260 10.71 -5.04 -20.12
CA ASP A 260 10.64 -4.57 -21.48
C ASP A 260 9.62 -5.36 -22.36
N LEU A 261 9.74 -5.21 -23.69
CA LEU A 261 8.80 -5.84 -24.61
C LEU A 261 8.94 -7.38 -24.69
N ALA A 262 10.05 -7.96 -24.22
CA ALA A 262 10.22 -9.39 -24.03
C ALA A 262 9.31 -9.88 -22.91
N ASP A 263 9.28 -9.19 -21.77
CA ASP A 263 8.37 -9.51 -20.65
C ASP A 263 6.91 -9.39 -21.07
N PHE A 264 6.57 -8.33 -21.81
CA PHE A 264 5.22 -8.19 -22.35
C PHE A 264 4.85 -9.33 -23.31
N ALA A 265 5.82 -9.86 -24.08
CA ALA A 265 5.56 -11.01 -24.94
C ALA A 265 5.30 -12.28 -24.11
N GLU A 266 6.02 -12.50 -23.01
CA GLU A 266 5.77 -13.61 -22.07
C GLU A 266 4.42 -13.44 -21.36
N PHE A 267 4.06 -12.21 -20.96
CA PHE A 267 2.73 -11.89 -20.43
C PHE A 267 1.61 -12.30 -21.39
N GLN A 268 1.75 -11.97 -22.67
CA GLN A 268 0.79 -12.35 -23.71
C GLN A 268 0.63 -13.86 -23.89
N VAL A 269 1.65 -14.65 -23.56
CA VAL A 269 1.57 -16.12 -23.61
C VAL A 269 0.70 -16.66 -22.46
N MET A 270 0.73 -16.02 -21.30
CA MET A 270 -0.04 -16.42 -20.12
C MET A 270 -1.46 -15.83 -20.08
N PHE A 271 -1.70 -14.74 -20.81
CA PHE A 271 -2.98 -14.05 -20.88
C PHE A 271 -4.15 -14.99 -21.23
N ALA A 272 -4.99 -15.26 -20.23
CA ALA A 272 -6.14 -16.16 -20.35
C ALA A 272 -7.43 -15.41 -20.72
N GLY A 273 -7.49 -14.10 -20.49
CA GLY A 273 -8.51 -13.18 -21.01
C GLY A 273 -9.92 -13.39 -20.47
N HIS A 274 -10.04 -13.61 -19.16
CA HIS A 274 -11.34 -13.74 -18.50
C HIS A 274 -12.01 -12.39 -18.21
#